data_AF-A0A4P9JBG8-F1
#
_entry.id   AF-A0A4P9JBG8-F1
#
_cell.length_a   1.000
_cell.length_b   1.000
_cell.length_c   1.000
_cell.angle_alpha   90.00
_cell.angle_beta   90.00
_cell.angle_gamma   90.00
#
_symmetry.space_group_name_H-M   'P 1'
#
loop_
_entity.id
_entity.type
_entity.pdbx_description
1 polymer ?
#
loop_
_entity_poly.entity_id
_entity_poly.type
_entity_poly.pdbx_seq_one_letter_code
_entity_poly.pdbx_strand_id
1 'polypeptide(L)'
;MSADCQRIGDCEDARIQRLYEYLDGALTHRDLEEVRSHLEECPDCAHEYDLECIIRSVVRRSCSEKAPETLKVSIMTRISQLRVEAGH
;
A
#
# COMPACT_ATOMS: atom_id res chain seq x y z
N MET A 1 -22.37 -9.78 -4.43
CA MET A 1 -21.53 -11.00 -4.36
C MET A 1 -21.38 -11.58 -5.75
N SER A 2 -20.69 -10.85 -6.63
CA SER A 2 -20.36 -11.27 -7.99
C SER A 2 -19.16 -12.23 -7.96
N ALA A 3 -19.24 -13.33 -8.68
CA ALA A 3 -18.25 -14.41 -8.69
C ALA A 3 -16.90 -14.02 -9.34
N ASP A 4 -16.74 -12.78 -9.79
CA ASP A 4 -15.61 -12.29 -10.58
C ASP A 4 -14.45 -11.70 -9.76
N CYS A 5 -14.57 -11.66 -8.42
CA CYS A 5 -13.51 -11.17 -7.52
C CYS A 5 -12.35 -12.17 -7.33
N GLN A 6 -12.46 -13.35 -7.94
CA GLN A 6 -11.47 -14.43 -7.79
C GLN A 6 -10.09 -14.08 -8.39
N ARG A 7 -10.02 -13.04 -9.23
CA ARG A 7 -8.77 -12.52 -9.80
C ARG A 7 -7.79 -11.98 -8.77
N ILE A 8 -8.26 -11.58 -7.59
CA ILE A 8 -7.40 -11.05 -6.52
C ILE A 8 -7.45 -11.90 -5.23
N GLY A 9 -8.09 -13.09 -5.28
CA GLY A 9 -8.12 -14.03 -4.16
C GLY A 9 -9.23 -15.07 -4.28
N ASP A 10 -8.89 -16.33 -4.00
CA ASP A 10 -9.82 -17.48 -4.11
C ASP A 10 -10.92 -17.53 -3.05
N CYS A 11 -10.81 -16.70 -2.01
CA CYS A 11 -11.81 -16.53 -0.96
C CYS A 11 -11.80 -15.09 -0.44
N GLU A 12 -12.73 -14.79 0.48
CA GLU A 12 -12.83 -13.46 1.09
C GLU A 12 -11.56 -13.05 1.84
N ASP A 13 -11.03 -13.91 2.71
CA ASP A 13 -9.77 -13.64 3.42
C ASP A 13 -8.62 -13.38 2.46
N ALA A 14 -8.46 -14.20 1.41
CA ALA A 14 -7.39 -14.04 0.43
C ALA A 14 -7.51 -12.71 -0.32
N ARG A 15 -8.73 -12.31 -0.69
CA ARG A 15 -9.01 -11.02 -1.33
C ARG A 15 -8.62 -9.85 -0.44
N ILE A 16 -9.01 -9.89 0.84
CA ILE A 16 -8.71 -8.84 1.81
C ILE A 16 -7.19 -8.77 2.07
N GLN A 17 -6.52 -9.91 2.19
CA GLN A 17 -5.05 -9.95 2.33
C GLN A 17 -4.36 -9.29 1.13
N ARG A 18 -4.77 -9.63 -0.09
CA ARG A 18 -4.21 -9.05 -1.32
C ARG A 18 -4.41 -7.54 -1.39
N LEU A 19 -5.55 -7.06 -0.88
CA LEU A 19 -5.85 -5.63 -0.76
C LEU A 19 -4.92 -4.92 0.23
N TYR A 20 -4.63 -5.54 1.38
CA TYR A 20 -3.65 -5.02 2.34
C TYR A 20 -2.24 -4.99 1.74
N GLU A 21 -1.81 -6.07 1.09
CA GLU A 21 -0.51 -6.13 0.42
C GLU A 21 -0.37 -5.02 -0.65
N TYR A 22 -1.44 -4.78 -1.42
CA TYR A 22 -1.50 -3.67 -2.37
C TYR A 22 -1.35 -2.31 -1.68
N LEU A 23 -2.10 -2.10 -0.58
CA LEU A 23 -2.11 -0.87 0.20
C LEU A 23 -0.80 -0.60 0.97
N ASP A 24 -0.05 -1.63 1.33
CA ASP A 24 1.27 -1.54 1.93
C ASP A 24 2.41 -1.44 0.90
N GLY A 25 2.09 -1.62 -0.39
CA GLY A 25 3.09 -1.65 -1.47
C GLY A 25 3.99 -2.89 -1.42
N ALA A 26 3.49 -3.99 -0.84
CA ALA A 26 4.20 -5.25 -0.65
C ALA A 26 4.05 -6.22 -1.84
N LEU A 27 3.30 -5.84 -2.87
CA LEU A 27 3.10 -6.64 -4.07
C LEU A 27 4.24 -6.49 -5.09
N THR A 28 4.44 -7.53 -5.91
CA THR A 28 5.32 -7.41 -7.08
C THR A 28 4.69 -6.47 -8.12
N HIS A 29 5.49 -5.92 -9.05
CA HIS A 29 4.97 -5.02 -10.10
C HIS A 29 3.80 -5.65 -10.87
N ARG A 30 3.93 -6.94 -11.21
CA ARG A 30 2.88 -7.68 -11.93
C ARG A 30 1.60 -7.80 -11.10
N ASP A 31 1.72 -8.16 -9.83
CA ASP A 31 0.56 -8.31 -8.94
C ASP A 31 -0.11 -6.95 -8.65
N LEU A 32 0.67 -5.86 -8.61
CA LEU A 32 0.16 -4.51 -8.45
C LEU A 32 -0.71 -4.12 -9.65
N GLU A 33 -0.25 -4.37 -10.88
CA GLU A 33 -1.02 -4.13 -12.10
C GLU A 33 -2.31 -4.96 -12.16
N GLU A 34 -2.24 -6.23 -11.76
CA GLU A 34 -3.40 -7.13 -11.67
C GLU A 34 -4.47 -6.59 -10.72
N VAL A 35 -4.08 -6.27 -9.48
CA VAL A 35 -5.00 -5.74 -8.46
C VAL A 35 -5.56 -4.40 -8.91
N ARG A 36 -4.73 -3.52 -9.47
CA ARG A 36 -5.17 -2.22 -9.99
C ARG A 36 -6.23 -2.38 -11.08
N SER A 37 -5.95 -3.18 -12.11
CA SER A 37 -6.91 -3.44 -13.18
C SER A 37 -8.22 -4.00 -12.63
N HIS A 38 -8.15 -4.90 -11.65
CA HIS A 38 -9.33 -5.44 -11.00
C HIS A 38 -10.15 -4.36 -10.28
N LEU A 39 -9.51 -3.46 -9.52
CA LEU A 39 -10.18 -2.36 -8.84
C LEU A 39 -10.85 -1.38 -9.82
N GLU A 40 -10.30 -1.20 -11.03
CA GLU A 40 -10.90 -0.37 -12.08
C GLU A 40 -12.16 -1.01 -12.70
N GLU A 41 -12.22 -2.35 -12.72
CA GLU A 41 -13.32 -3.11 -13.34
C GLU A 41 -14.39 -3.58 -12.34
N CYS A 42 -14.04 -3.69 -11.06
CA CYS A 42 -14.90 -4.26 -10.03
C CYS A 42 -15.31 -3.21 -8.97
N PRO A 43 -16.56 -2.70 -9.01
CA PRO A 43 -17.02 -1.67 -8.07
C PRO A 43 -17.11 -2.18 -6.62
N ASP A 44 -17.34 -3.47 -6.41
CA ASP A 44 -17.43 -4.10 -5.09
C ASP A 44 -16.05 -4.07 -4.41
N CYS A 45 -15.00 -4.51 -5.10
CA CYS A 45 -13.63 -4.46 -4.56
C CYS A 45 -13.10 -3.03 -4.43
N ALA A 46 -13.49 -2.13 -5.34
CA ALA A 46 -13.17 -0.70 -5.20
C ALA A 46 -13.78 -0.09 -3.93
N HIS A 47 -15.03 -0.48 -3.60
CA HIS A 47 -15.67 -0.01 -2.37
C HIS A 47 -14.94 -0.49 -1.11
N GLU A 48 -14.54 -1.76 -1.08
CA GLU A 48 -13.76 -2.32 0.03
C GLU A 48 -12.38 -1.64 0.16
N TYR A 49 -11.72 -1.33 -0.96
CA TYR A 49 -10.47 -0.55 -1.00
C TYR A 49 -10.66 0.85 -0.38
N ASP A 50 -11.72 1.55 -0.77
CA ASP A 50 -12.01 2.90 -0.26
C ASP A 50 -12.30 2.87 1.25
N LEU A 51 -13.06 1.86 1.72
CA LEU A 51 -13.31 1.66 3.14
C LEU A 51 -12.01 1.48 3.91
N GLU A 52 -11.11 0.62 3.43
CA GLU A 52 -9.83 0.38 4.10
C GLU A 52 -8.94 1.63 4.08
N CYS A 53 -8.95 2.42 3.00
CA CYS A 53 -8.26 3.70 2.97
C CYS A 53 -8.76 4.68 4.06
N ILE A 54 -10.07 4.72 4.29
CA ILE A 54 -10.68 5.52 5.36
C ILE A 54 -10.21 5.02 6.73
N ILE A 55 -10.23 3.70 6.96
CA ILE A 55 -9.78 3.09 8.20
C ILE A 55 -8.32 3.44 8.48
N ARG A 56 -7.42 3.21 7.52
CA ARG A 56 -5.98 3.54 7.65
C ARG A 56 -5.76 5.04 7.90
N SER A 57 -6.56 5.90 7.29
CA SER A 57 -6.53 7.36 7.53
C SER A 57 -6.95 7.72 8.96
N VAL A 58 -7.99 7.08 9.50
CA VAL A 58 -8.42 7.26 10.90
C VAL A 58 -7.33 6.77 11.86
N VAL A 59 -6.80 5.56 11.65
CA VAL A 59 -5.73 4.99 12.48
C VAL A 59 -4.50 5.90 12.50
N ARG A 60 -4.05 6.37 11.32
CA ARG A 60 -2.90 7.28 11.21
C ARG A 60 -3.11 8.59 11.97
N ARG A 61 -4.33 9.15 11.98
CA ARG A 61 -4.63 10.38 12.74
C ARG A 61 -4.57 10.14 14.24
N SER A 62 -5.02 8.99 14.70
CA SER A 62 -5.04 8.63 16.13
C SER A 62 -3.65 8.23 16.65
N CYS A 63 -2.80 7.63 15.81
CA CYS A 63 -1.42 7.26 16.15
C CYS A 63 -0.42 8.33 15.70
N SER A 64 -0.24 9.37 16.53
CA SER A 64 0.74 10.45 16.30
C SER A 64 2.11 10.16 16.95
N GLU A 65 2.70 9.00 16.67
CA GLU A 65 4.06 8.71 17.13
C GLU A 65 5.08 9.41 16.24
N LYS A 66 5.70 10.47 16.77
CA LYS A 66 6.71 11.25 16.05
C LYS A 66 8.02 10.48 16.05
N ALA A 67 8.51 10.12 14.86
CA ALA A 67 9.84 9.54 14.72
C ALA A 67 10.91 10.46 15.34
N PRO A 68 11.92 9.90 16.05
CA PRO A 68 12.95 10.70 16.70
C PRO A 68 13.76 11.51 15.67
N GLU A 69 14.08 12.76 16.02
CA GLU A 69 14.74 13.71 15.11
C GLU A 69 16.11 13.21 14.64
N THR A 70 16.81 12.45 15.49
CA THR A 70 18.09 11.80 15.18
C THR A 70 17.98 10.86 13.98
N LEU A 71 16.88 10.12 13.87
CA LEU A 71 16.62 9.19 12.77
C LEU A 71 16.41 9.95 11.46
N LYS A 72 15.65 11.05 11.50
CA LYS A 72 15.46 11.93 10.35
C LYS A 72 16.78 12.52 9.85
N VAL A 73 17.61 13.04 10.75
CA VAL A 73 18.94 13.59 10.41
C VAL A 73 19.86 12.52 9.79
N SER A 74 19.86 11.32 10.37
CA SER A 74 20.65 10.20 9.87
C SER A 74 20.24 9.78 8.45
N ILE A 75 18.93 9.64 8.21
CA ILE A 75 18.38 9.30 6.87
C ILE A 75 18.76 10.39 5.86
N MET A 76 18.53 11.66 6.18
CA MET A 76 18.82 12.76 5.26
C MET A 76 20.31 12.86 4.91
N THR A 77 21.19 12.68 5.92
CA THR A 77 22.64 12.64 5.70
C THR A 77 23.01 11.54 4.72
N ARG A 78 22.48 10.33 4.93
CA ARG A 78 22.79 9.17 4.09
C ARG A 78 22.28 9.32 2.66
N ILE A 79 21.09 9.89 2.49
CA ILE A 79 20.56 10.23 1.15
C ILE A 79 21.46 11.24 0.45
N SER A 80 21.96 12.27 1.16
CA SER A 80 22.85 13.27 0.57
C SER A 80 24.19 12.66 0.14
N GLN A 81 24.75 11.73 0.92
CA GLN A 81 25.99 11.02 0.56
C GLN A 81 25.80 10.22 -0.73
N LEU A 82 24.75 9.38 -0.81
CA LEU A 82 24.45 8.57 -1.99
C LEU A 82 24.24 9.42 -3.26
N ARG A 83 23.65 10.62 -3.13
CA ARG A 83 23.46 11.54 -4.26
C ARG A 83 24.78 12.13 -4.79
N VAL A 84 25.75 12.36 -3.90
CA VAL A 84 27.08 12.84 -4.29
C VAL A 84 27.90 11.72 -4.95
N GLU A 85 27.76 10.50 -4.45
CA GLU A 85 28.44 9.31 -4.98
C GLU A 85 27.89 8.87 -6.35
N ALA A 86 26.58 8.99 -6.58
CA ALA A 86 25.94 8.67 -7.87
C ALA A 86 26.09 9.77 -8.94
N GLY A 87 26.61 10.94 -8.58
CA GLY A 87 26.83 12.08 -9.47
C GLY A 87 28.24 12.21 -10.04
N HIS A 88 29.16 11.31 -9.65
CA HIS A 88 30.47 11.09 -10.27
C HIS A 88 30.46 9.80 -11.10
#